data_AF-A0AAI9RM03-F1
#
_entry.id   AF-A0AAI9RM03-F1
#
_cell.length_a   1.000
_cell.length_b   1.000
_cell.length_c   1.000
_cell.angle_alpha   90.00
_cell.angle_beta   90.00
_cell.angle_gamma   90.00
#
_symmetry.space_group_name_H-M   'P 1'
#
loop_
_entity.id
_entity.type
_entity.pdbx_description
1 polymer ?
#
loop_
_entity_poly.entity_id
_entity_poly.type
_entity_poly.pdbx_seq_one_letter_code
_entity_poly.pdbx_strand_id
1 'polypeptide(L)'
;MINKKFGFILAASILSLAACGEEQTSGNEKAEPAVEEQGSTAEETTTEEVEEEPAEEVVEEEPAEETTEAEPVEESSPEAKSGTASDLLSNGDKTSFVFNEAGEFSIFCEPHPVMQMTVIVEEGAEAMDKIEVDIADYAFGEETITVAPGTTIEWTNQDQVQHNVAFK
;
A
#
# COMPACT_ATOMS: atom_id res chain seq x y z
N MET A 1 37.93 14.73 -21.40
CA MET A 1 38.70 14.96 -20.15
C MET A 1 39.00 16.45 -20.04
N ILE A 2 38.18 17.19 -19.31
CA ILE A 2 38.38 18.61 -18.98
C ILE A 2 38.23 18.72 -17.48
N ASN A 3 39.38 18.86 -16.82
CA ASN A 3 39.51 19.07 -15.38
C ASN A 3 39.26 20.54 -15.08
N LYS A 4 38.23 20.85 -14.29
CA LYS A 4 38.13 22.15 -13.62
C LYS A 4 38.06 21.94 -12.12
N LYS A 5 39.07 22.51 -11.47
CA LYS A 5 39.43 22.40 -10.06
C LYS A 5 38.37 23.03 -9.15
N PHE A 6 38.00 22.25 -8.13
CA PHE A 6 37.86 22.62 -6.72
C PHE A 6 37.59 24.09 -6.38
N GLY A 7 36.40 24.34 -5.84
CA GLY A 7 36.06 25.51 -5.03
C GLY A 7 35.18 25.07 -3.86
N PHE A 8 35.80 24.53 -2.82
CA PHE A 8 35.16 24.30 -1.51
C PHE A 8 34.95 25.65 -0.83
N ILE A 9 33.70 26.06 -0.66
CA ILE A 9 33.33 27.14 0.28
C ILE A 9 32.65 26.48 1.47
N LEU A 10 33.44 26.31 2.53
CA LEU A 10 32.96 26.08 3.89
C LEU A 10 32.35 27.39 4.40
N ALA A 11 31.03 27.45 4.49
CA ALA A 11 30.33 28.41 5.34
C ALA A 11 29.79 27.64 6.55
N ALA A 12 30.56 27.67 7.63
CA ALA A 12 30.07 27.38 8.97
C ALA A 12 29.24 28.56 9.49
N SER A 13 28.39 28.29 10.49
CA SER A 13 27.58 29.24 11.29
C SER A 13 26.15 29.39 10.75
N ILE A 14 25.07 29.19 11.51
CA ILE A 14 24.85 29.35 12.95
C ILE A 14 23.90 28.24 13.46
N LEU A 15 24.32 27.62 14.56
CA LEU A 15 23.47 26.83 15.46
C LEU A 15 22.62 27.81 16.29
N SER A 16 21.32 27.90 16.01
CA SER A 16 20.36 28.56 16.89
C SER A 16 19.73 27.51 17.81
N LEU A 17 20.33 27.34 18.99
CA LEU A 17 19.70 26.72 20.14
C LEU A 17 18.75 27.74 20.77
N ALA A 18 17.46 27.61 20.52
CA ALA A 18 16.41 28.14 21.39
C ALA A 18 15.90 26.98 22.24
N ALA A 19 16.15 27.10 23.54
CA ALA A 19 15.70 26.21 24.59
C ALA A 19 14.29 26.59 25.09
N CYS A 20 13.78 25.74 26.00
CA CYS A 20 12.51 25.77 26.74
C CYS A 20 11.36 25.12 25.93
N GLY A 21 10.82 23.94 26.26
CA GLY A 21 10.73 23.26 27.56
C GLY A 21 9.34 23.51 28.12
N GLU A 22 8.39 22.62 27.81
CA GLU A 22 7.12 22.47 28.52
C GLU A 22 6.72 20.99 28.52
N GLU A 23 7.11 20.36 29.61
CA GLU A 23 6.66 19.08 30.10
C GLU A 23 5.26 19.31 30.67
N GLN A 24 4.24 18.71 30.08
CA GLN A 24 2.91 18.60 30.69
C GLN A 24 2.53 17.12 30.67
N THR A 25 3.04 16.41 31.67
CA THR A 25 2.38 15.25 32.22
C THR A 25 1.14 15.74 32.96
N SER A 26 -0.04 15.22 32.62
CA SER A 26 -1.08 15.09 33.64
C SER A 26 -1.85 13.81 33.35
N GLY A 27 -1.47 12.77 34.10
CA GLY A 27 -2.34 11.63 34.32
C GLY A 27 -3.57 12.08 35.09
N ASN A 28 -4.67 11.36 34.87
CA ASN A 28 -5.71 11.21 35.87
C ASN A 28 -6.30 9.80 35.73
N GLU A 29 -5.60 8.83 36.33
CA GLU A 29 -6.27 7.68 36.90
C GLU A 29 -7.13 8.17 38.07
N LYS A 30 -8.45 7.90 38.03
CA LYS A 30 -9.15 7.45 39.23
C LYS A 30 -10.51 6.81 38.92
N ALA A 31 -10.50 5.48 39.05
CA ALA A 31 -11.44 4.63 39.76
C ALA A 31 -12.95 4.66 39.41
N GLU A 32 -13.40 3.44 39.17
CA GLU A 32 -14.74 2.87 39.28
C GLU A 32 -15.49 3.31 40.55
N PRO A 33 -16.82 3.09 40.57
CA PRO A 33 -17.26 1.88 41.29
C PRO A 33 -18.31 1.04 40.57
N ALA A 34 -18.24 -0.26 40.89
CA ALA A 34 -19.17 -1.34 40.61
C ALA A 34 -20.54 -1.18 41.31
N VAL A 35 -21.57 -1.80 40.71
CA VAL A 35 -22.71 -2.55 41.30
C VAL A 35 -23.43 -3.25 40.12
N GLU A 36 -23.36 -4.57 39.93
CA GLU A 36 -24.22 -5.64 40.51
C GLU A 36 -25.72 -5.38 40.29
N GLU A 37 -26.59 -6.30 39.82
CA GLU A 37 -26.58 -7.77 39.63
C GLU A 37 -27.92 -8.14 38.93
N GLN A 38 -28.11 -9.44 38.63
CA GLN A 38 -29.37 -10.15 38.27
C GLN A 38 -29.63 -10.29 36.76
N GLY A 39 -29.65 -11.47 36.13
CA GLY A 39 -29.67 -12.85 36.63
C GLY A 39 -30.65 -13.67 35.79
N SER A 40 -30.18 -14.73 35.13
CA SER A 40 -30.96 -15.96 34.90
C SER A 40 -30.04 -17.09 34.45
N THR A 41 -29.76 -17.98 35.39
CA THR A 41 -29.36 -19.40 35.22
C THR A 41 -30.54 -20.19 34.62
N ALA A 42 -30.49 -21.43 34.12
CA ALA A 42 -29.53 -22.56 34.13
C ALA A 42 -29.85 -23.45 32.89
N GLU A 43 -28.84 -24.02 32.22
CA GLU A 43 -28.45 -25.46 32.21
C GLU A 43 -29.47 -26.48 31.64
N GLU A 44 -29.02 -27.30 30.68
CA GLU A 44 -28.81 -28.77 30.73
C GLU A 44 -28.08 -29.14 29.42
N THR A 45 -26.78 -29.50 29.41
CA THR A 45 -26.15 -30.81 29.69
C THR A 45 -26.73 -31.99 28.91
N THR A 46 -26.00 -32.48 27.91
CA THR A 46 -25.84 -33.92 27.63
C THR A 46 -24.53 -34.12 26.85
N THR A 47 -23.55 -34.70 27.54
CA THR A 47 -22.34 -35.35 27.05
C THR A 47 -22.65 -36.74 26.51
N GLU A 48 -22.03 -37.14 25.41
CA GLU A 48 -21.43 -38.48 25.29
C GLU A 48 -20.16 -38.40 24.43
N GLU A 49 -19.09 -38.96 24.99
CA GLU A 49 -17.75 -39.14 24.45
C GLU A 49 -17.68 -40.46 23.68
N VAL A 50 -16.93 -40.55 22.57
CA VAL A 50 -16.27 -41.81 22.16
C VAL A 50 -14.94 -41.49 21.47
N GLU A 51 -13.88 -41.73 22.24
CA GLU A 51 -12.62 -42.45 21.96
C GLU A 51 -11.63 -42.00 20.86
N GLU A 52 -10.39 -41.90 21.38
CA GLU A 52 -9.04 -41.62 20.86
C GLU A 52 -8.49 -42.58 19.77
N GLU A 53 -7.85 -42.03 18.72
CA GLU A 53 -6.41 -42.10 18.35
C GLU A 53 -6.01 -43.29 17.41
N PRO A 54 -4.86 -43.33 16.69
CA PRO A 54 -3.94 -42.28 16.17
C PRO A 54 -3.39 -42.53 14.73
N ALA A 55 -2.47 -41.64 14.30
CA ALA A 55 -1.27 -41.85 13.45
C ALA A 55 -1.30 -41.55 11.92
N GLU A 56 -0.55 -40.48 11.59
CA GLU A 56 0.40 -40.27 10.47
C GLU A 56 0.18 -40.93 9.10
N GLU A 57 0.08 -40.11 8.04
CA GLU A 57 1.03 -40.20 6.91
C GLU A 57 1.02 -38.91 6.06
N VAL A 58 2.23 -38.43 5.75
CA VAL A 58 2.55 -37.33 4.84
C VAL A 58 2.49 -37.87 3.41
N VAL A 59 1.69 -37.27 2.53
CA VAL A 59 1.93 -37.33 1.09
C VAL A 59 1.66 -35.95 0.50
N GLU A 60 2.76 -35.34 0.09
CA GLU A 60 2.87 -34.23 -0.85
C GLU A 60 1.93 -34.43 -2.04
N GLU A 61 1.28 -33.38 -2.54
CA GLU A 61 1.15 -33.04 -3.98
C GLU A 61 0.40 -31.71 -4.11
N GLU A 62 1.16 -30.62 -4.22
CA GLU A 62 0.82 -29.49 -5.11
C GLU A 62 1.88 -29.47 -6.21
N PRO A 63 1.68 -28.85 -7.39
CA PRO A 63 0.44 -28.45 -8.06
C PRO A 63 0.44 -28.87 -9.56
N ALA A 64 -0.69 -28.75 -10.24
CA ALA A 64 -0.76 -28.60 -11.69
C ALA A 64 -1.90 -27.62 -11.98
N GLU A 65 -1.59 -26.34 -12.12
CA GLU A 65 -1.49 -25.68 -13.43
C GLU A 65 -2.74 -25.90 -14.29
N GLU A 66 -3.72 -25.01 -14.09
CA GLU A 66 -4.53 -24.52 -15.21
C GLU A 66 -4.35 -23.00 -15.25
N THR A 67 -3.13 -22.59 -15.55
CA THR A 67 -2.85 -21.26 -16.09
C THR A 67 -3.44 -21.24 -17.49
N THR A 68 -4.64 -20.70 -17.63
CA THR A 68 -5.06 -20.14 -18.91
C THR A 68 -4.08 -19.02 -19.21
N GLU A 69 -3.12 -19.34 -20.06
CA GLU A 69 -2.26 -18.43 -20.81
C GLU A 69 -3.17 -17.48 -21.59
N ALA A 70 -3.55 -16.39 -20.93
CA ALA A 70 -4.06 -15.21 -21.60
C ALA A 70 -2.83 -14.55 -22.22
N GLU A 71 -2.70 -14.75 -23.54
CA GLU A 71 -1.86 -13.98 -24.46
C GLU A 71 -1.76 -12.52 -23.99
N PRO A 72 -0.57 -11.87 -24.06
CA PRO A 72 -0.42 -10.51 -23.61
C PRO A 72 -1.25 -9.65 -24.55
N VAL A 73 -2.40 -9.21 -24.04
CA VAL A 73 -3.14 -8.17 -24.73
C VAL A 73 -2.25 -6.94 -24.62
N GLU A 74 -1.56 -6.63 -25.71
CA GLU A 74 -1.16 -5.27 -26.07
C GLU A 74 -2.45 -4.45 -26.26
N GLU A 75 -3.28 -4.39 -25.22
CA GLU A 75 -4.43 -3.53 -25.07
C GLU A 75 -3.86 -2.24 -24.52
N SER A 76 -4.11 -1.14 -25.24
CA SER A 76 -3.80 0.19 -24.75
C SER A 76 -4.32 0.32 -23.32
N SER A 77 -3.41 0.47 -22.34
CA SER A 77 -3.80 0.62 -20.94
C SER A 77 -4.83 1.76 -20.80
N PRO A 78 -5.83 1.63 -19.91
CA PRO A 78 -6.84 2.65 -19.74
C PRO A 78 -6.21 4.00 -19.35
N GLU A 79 -6.84 5.08 -19.77
CA GLU A 79 -6.38 6.43 -19.40
C GLU A 79 -6.65 6.70 -17.91
N ALA A 80 -5.66 7.28 -17.22
CA ALA A 80 -5.82 7.76 -15.86
C ALA A 80 -6.84 8.91 -15.82
N LYS A 81 -7.94 8.74 -15.08
CA LYS A 81 -9.02 9.73 -14.93
C LYS A 81 -9.55 9.75 -13.50
N SER A 82 -9.78 10.95 -12.98
CA SER A 82 -10.43 11.14 -11.67
C SER A 82 -11.74 10.36 -11.57
N GLY A 83 -11.97 9.69 -10.43
CA GLY A 83 -13.14 8.85 -10.17
C GLY A 83 -13.12 7.47 -10.83
N THR A 84 -12.02 7.06 -11.45
CA THR A 84 -11.83 5.69 -11.96
C THR A 84 -11.00 4.85 -10.98
N ALA A 85 -11.12 3.53 -11.06
CA ALA A 85 -10.36 2.59 -10.26
C ALA A 85 -10.08 1.32 -11.06
N SER A 86 -9.00 0.63 -10.72
CA SER A 86 -8.77 -0.76 -11.13
C SER A 86 -9.64 -1.73 -10.32
N ASP A 87 -9.72 -2.97 -10.78
CA ASP A 87 -10.15 -4.08 -9.94
C ASP A 87 -9.19 -4.30 -8.75
N LEU A 88 -9.62 -5.12 -7.79
CA LEU A 88 -8.75 -5.59 -6.71
C LEU A 88 -7.69 -6.55 -7.26
N LEU A 89 -6.44 -6.26 -6.91
CA LEU A 89 -5.24 -6.99 -7.30
C LEU A 89 -4.88 -7.96 -6.18
N SER A 90 -4.83 -9.25 -6.51
CA SER A 90 -4.22 -10.28 -5.65
C SER A 90 -2.69 -10.18 -5.69
N ASN A 91 -2.01 -10.96 -4.87
CA ASN A 91 -0.55 -11.04 -4.91
C ASN A 91 -0.06 -11.42 -6.31
N GLY A 92 0.85 -10.63 -6.88
CA GLY A 92 1.39 -10.77 -8.23
C GLY A 92 0.54 -10.13 -9.34
N ASP A 93 -0.72 -9.76 -9.06
CA ASP A 93 -1.58 -9.12 -10.05
C ASP A 93 -1.09 -7.71 -10.38
N LYS A 94 -1.37 -7.29 -11.62
CA LYS A 94 -0.91 -6.03 -12.19
C LYS A 94 -2.07 -5.22 -12.75
N THR A 95 -1.95 -3.89 -12.69
CA THR A 95 -2.81 -2.96 -13.42
C THR A 95 -1.98 -1.82 -13.98
N SER A 96 -2.44 -1.21 -15.07
CA SER A 96 -1.70 -0.13 -15.73
C SER A 96 -2.63 1.01 -16.14
N PHE A 97 -2.13 2.23 -16.05
CA PHE A 97 -2.83 3.44 -16.53
C PHE A 97 -1.89 4.33 -17.33
N VAL A 98 -2.42 4.94 -18.40
CA VAL A 98 -1.69 5.93 -19.22
C VAL A 98 -2.04 7.35 -18.77
N PHE A 99 -1.02 8.17 -18.58
CA PHE A 99 -1.14 9.55 -18.11
C PHE A 99 -0.98 10.54 -19.28
N ASN A 100 -2.06 10.76 -20.03
CA ASN A 100 -2.04 11.64 -21.21
C ASN A 100 -2.23 13.13 -20.90
N GLU A 101 -2.88 13.47 -19.78
CA GLU A 101 -3.25 14.84 -19.45
C GLU A 101 -2.30 15.40 -18.39
N ALA A 102 -1.75 16.59 -18.64
CA ALA A 102 -0.93 17.30 -17.67
C ALA A 102 -1.77 17.69 -16.44
N GLY A 103 -1.23 17.49 -15.24
CA GLY A 103 -1.97 17.72 -14.00
C GLY A 103 -1.44 16.89 -12.83
N GLU A 104 -2.13 17.00 -11.70
CA GLU A 104 -1.83 16.22 -10.49
C GLU A 104 -2.94 15.19 -10.27
N PHE A 105 -2.55 13.92 -10.17
CA PHE A 105 -3.42 12.78 -9.95
C PHE A 105 -3.18 12.23 -8.54
N SER A 106 -4.18 12.40 -7.67
CA SER A 106 -4.18 11.80 -6.34
C SER A 106 -4.67 10.35 -6.42
N ILE A 107 -3.78 9.42 -6.13
CA ILE A 107 -4.05 7.98 -6.19
C ILE A 107 -4.19 7.44 -4.78
N PHE A 108 -5.12 6.50 -4.59
CA PHE A 108 -5.34 5.82 -3.32
C PHE A 108 -5.80 4.38 -3.52
N CYS A 109 -5.75 3.59 -2.44
CA CYS A 109 -6.39 2.28 -2.39
C CYS A 109 -7.80 2.42 -1.77
N GLU A 110 -8.84 1.92 -2.42
CA GLU A 110 -10.24 2.08 -1.96
C GLU A 110 -10.54 1.41 -0.61
N PRO A 111 -10.17 0.14 -0.36
CA PRO A 111 -10.41 -0.49 0.95
C PRO A 111 -9.55 0.14 2.06
N HIS A 112 -8.49 0.87 1.72
CA HIS A 112 -7.57 1.48 2.68
C HIS A 112 -7.17 2.91 2.24
N PRO A 113 -8.06 3.92 2.38
CA PRO A 113 -7.86 5.25 1.79
C PRO A 113 -6.67 6.06 2.31
N VAL A 114 -5.95 5.55 3.31
CA VAL A 114 -4.71 6.13 3.83
C VAL A 114 -3.49 5.77 2.98
N MET A 115 -3.56 4.69 2.21
CA MET A 115 -2.55 4.35 1.20
C MET A 115 -2.71 5.33 0.04
N GLN A 116 -1.75 6.22 -0.15
CA GLN A 116 -1.83 7.28 -1.15
C GLN A 116 -0.49 7.49 -1.85
N MET A 117 -0.57 7.92 -3.10
CA MET A 117 0.55 8.48 -3.84
C MET A 117 0.06 9.58 -4.77
N THR A 118 0.98 10.39 -5.28
CA THR A 118 0.67 11.43 -6.25
C THR A 118 1.45 11.20 -7.55
N VAL A 119 0.77 11.30 -8.69
CA VAL A 119 1.41 11.37 -10.01
C VAL A 119 1.25 12.79 -10.55
N ILE A 120 2.36 13.44 -10.87
CA ILE A 120 2.42 14.76 -11.47
C ILE A 120 2.81 14.61 -12.93
N VAL A 121 1.97 15.09 -13.84
CA VAL A 121 2.18 15.01 -15.28
C VAL A 121 2.52 16.40 -15.81
N GLU A 122 3.73 16.58 -16.36
CA GLU A 122 4.23 17.87 -16.83
C GLU A 122 4.90 17.76 -18.21
N GLU A 123 4.62 18.67 -19.14
CA GLU A 123 5.16 18.63 -20.53
C GLU A 123 6.71 18.73 -20.63
N GLY A 124 7.38 19.09 -19.53
CA GLY A 124 8.85 19.18 -19.44
C GLY A 124 9.51 18.09 -18.59
N ALA A 125 8.73 17.15 -18.06
CA ALA A 125 9.26 16.03 -17.30
C ALA A 125 9.92 14.99 -18.22
N GLU A 126 10.67 14.07 -17.63
CA GLU A 126 11.30 12.98 -18.37
C GLU A 126 10.22 12.10 -19.03
N ALA A 127 10.37 11.86 -20.32
CA ALA A 127 9.50 10.96 -21.07
C ALA A 127 9.99 9.52 -20.89
N MET A 128 9.12 8.68 -20.33
CA MET A 128 9.36 7.24 -20.20
C MET A 128 8.17 6.51 -20.81
N ASP A 129 8.42 5.40 -21.50
CA ASP A 129 7.34 4.61 -22.07
C ASP A 129 6.52 3.93 -20.96
N LYS A 130 7.21 3.40 -19.93
CA LYS A 130 6.61 2.72 -18.78
C LYS A 130 7.43 2.96 -17.50
N ILE A 131 6.72 3.09 -16.37
CA ILE A 131 7.26 3.03 -15.01
C ILE A 131 6.57 1.89 -14.26
N GLU A 132 7.33 1.11 -13.51
CA GLU A 132 6.80 0.05 -12.64
C GLU A 132 6.82 0.53 -11.18
N VAL A 133 5.72 0.28 -10.46
CA VAL A 133 5.55 0.63 -9.05
C VAL A 133 5.05 -0.59 -8.31
N ASP A 134 5.75 -0.99 -7.25
CA ASP A 134 5.27 -2.05 -6.37
C ASP A 134 4.26 -1.49 -5.36
N ILE A 135 3.23 -2.27 -5.03
CA ILE A 135 2.40 -2.09 -3.84
C ILE A 135 2.86 -3.14 -2.84
N ALA A 136 3.52 -2.69 -1.78
CA ALA A 136 4.14 -3.55 -0.78
C ALA A 136 4.11 -2.87 0.59
N ASP A 137 4.19 -3.65 1.66
CA ASP A 137 4.21 -3.16 3.04
C ASP A 137 3.03 -2.22 3.34
N TYR A 138 1.85 -2.51 2.75
CA TYR A 138 0.64 -1.69 2.83
C TYR A 138 0.82 -0.26 2.30
N ALA A 139 1.69 -0.05 1.32
CA ALA A 139 1.94 1.25 0.69
C ALA A 139 2.13 1.13 -0.82
N PHE A 140 1.93 2.23 -1.55
CA PHE A 140 2.52 2.38 -2.87
C PHE A 140 4.02 2.63 -2.68
N GLY A 141 4.88 1.97 -3.45
CA GLY A 141 6.34 2.02 -3.28
C GLY A 141 6.95 3.41 -3.47
N GLU A 142 6.22 4.31 -4.15
CA GLU A 142 6.60 5.71 -4.34
C GLU A 142 5.50 6.63 -3.81
N GLU A 143 5.86 7.65 -3.03
CA GLU A 143 4.90 8.67 -2.56
C GLU A 143 4.54 9.67 -3.66
N THR A 144 5.49 9.99 -4.55
CA THR A 144 5.30 10.94 -5.64
C THR A 144 6.13 10.58 -6.85
N ILE A 145 5.50 10.60 -8.03
CA ILE A 145 6.15 10.39 -9.33
C ILE A 145 5.87 11.60 -10.22
N THR A 146 6.88 12.06 -10.98
CA THR A 146 6.73 13.11 -11.99
C THR A 146 7.08 12.57 -13.37
N VAL A 147 6.17 12.70 -14.33
CA VAL A 147 6.26 12.09 -15.68
C VAL A 147 5.81 13.03 -16.79
N ALA A 148 6.30 12.80 -18.00
CA ALA A 148 5.76 13.46 -19.18
C ALA A 148 4.41 12.87 -19.59
N PRO A 149 3.53 13.65 -20.27
CA PRO A 149 2.33 13.13 -20.90
C PRO A 149 2.61 11.92 -21.81
N GLY A 150 1.75 10.90 -21.73
CA GLY A 150 1.84 9.64 -22.46
C GLY A 150 2.55 8.52 -21.70
N THR A 151 3.11 8.80 -20.51
CA THR A 151 3.76 7.77 -19.69
C THR A 151 2.74 6.77 -19.17
N THR A 152 3.06 5.47 -19.27
CA THR A 152 2.27 4.40 -18.62
C THR A 152 2.88 4.09 -17.26
N ILE A 153 2.06 3.98 -16.23
CA ILE A 153 2.50 3.42 -14.94
C ILE A 153 1.81 2.07 -14.75
N GLU A 154 2.60 1.06 -14.41
CA GLU A 154 2.16 -0.29 -14.09
C GLU A 154 2.40 -0.54 -12.60
N TRP A 155 1.34 -0.90 -11.88
CA TRP A 155 1.41 -1.30 -10.49
C TRP A 155 1.38 -2.81 -10.37
N THR A 156 2.21 -3.37 -9.50
CA THR A 156 2.19 -4.79 -9.13
C THR A 156 1.91 -4.93 -7.65
N ASN A 157 0.92 -5.72 -7.26
CA ASN A 157 0.71 -6.00 -5.84
C ASN A 157 1.69 -7.08 -5.35
N GLN A 158 2.60 -6.72 -4.45
CA GLN A 158 3.54 -7.63 -3.81
C GLN A 158 3.07 -8.10 -2.42
N ASP A 159 2.01 -7.49 -1.87
CA ASP A 159 1.40 -7.90 -0.60
C ASP A 159 0.49 -9.12 -0.77
N GLN A 160 0.28 -9.86 0.31
CA GLN A 160 -0.71 -10.95 0.36
C GLN A 160 -2.15 -10.44 0.47
N VAL A 161 -2.31 -9.21 0.97
CA VAL A 161 -3.60 -8.53 1.05
C VAL A 161 -3.91 -7.92 -0.33
N GLN A 162 -5.19 -7.86 -0.69
CA GLN A 162 -5.60 -7.26 -1.96
C GLN A 162 -5.57 -5.74 -1.90
N HIS A 163 -5.13 -5.13 -2.99
CA HIS A 163 -5.06 -3.68 -3.15
C HIS A 163 -5.63 -3.26 -4.51
N ASN A 164 -5.96 -1.99 -4.69
CA ASN A 164 -6.26 -1.45 -6.02
C ASN A 164 -5.67 -0.05 -6.19
N VAL A 165 -5.73 0.42 -7.44
CA VAL A 165 -5.31 1.76 -7.84
C VAL A 165 -6.56 2.56 -8.19
N ALA A 166 -6.90 3.55 -7.38
CA ALA A 166 -8.05 4.42 -7.60
C ALA A 166 -7.65 5.90 -7.62
N PHE A 167 -8.36 6.70 -8.41
CA PHE A 167 -8.09 8.11 -8.62
C PHE A 167 -9.16 8.96 -7.94
N LYS A 168 -8.75 9.90 -7.08
CA LYS A 168 -9.68 10.84 -6.43
C LYS A 168 -10.28 11.83 -7.41
#